data_AF-A0A8T3PD73-F1
#
_entry.id   AF-A0A8T3PD73-F1
#
_cell.length_a   1.000
_cell.length_b   1.000
_cell.length_c   1.000
_cell.angle_alpha   90.00
_cell.angle_beta   90.00
_cell.angle_gamma   90.00
#
_symmetry.space_group_name_H-M   'P 1'
#
loop_
_entity.id
_entity.type
_entity.pdbx_description
1 polymer ?
#
loop_
_entity_poly.entity_id
_entity_poly.type
_entity_poly.pdbx_seq_one_letter_code
_entity_poly.pdbx_strand_id
1 'polypeptide(L)'
;EPVPATAPSGWLRPGWAAGIPWLYALVCLAAIPFGIYVISYLPWVELGNRILDDWPPGNTGQTLADLTASMYHYHDELRATHAASSPWWAWPLDLKPVWFHQDGFANSTTGVIHDTGNLVIFWMAIPAVAFAAWQAWVRRSLPLTMLVLGIACLWLPWARIDRATFQYHVFTSLPFAVLALAYFLAELWHGASTRTYLLARVAGAVAILGPPVLWLMRQPLCSLAGTNAVHPDGVACGPLVRTLTVAESALAATIVVLIGAGAIAWLIWTQARTRGAGPLLRIRTQTRDYEISLLAALTAVSLATAILAAVASLWLSPRPVFDVPIQAEILAIVALLLLAGPAYLAARARDPRRWVIGMIGAAILFFALWYPNLTGLPLPNTVAQAYLGLLPTWNYDFQFAVNLDPASGRDFFGIGTVAIAAAVAALVLVTMVAARSWRGARARGAEIDPIGDTV
;
A
#
# COMPACT_ATOMS: atom_id res chain seq x y z
N GLU A 1 -12.95 -10.82 37.39
CA GLU A 1 -13.34 -11.98 36.56
C GLU A 1 -12.34 -13.10 36.78
N PRO A 2 -12.76 -14.38 36.81
CA PRO A 2 -11.82 -15.49 36.80
C PRO A 2 -11.05 -15.47 35.47
N VAL A 3 -9.73 -15.54 35.54
CA VAL A 3 -8.87 -15.67 34.37
C VAL A 3 -9.30 -16.96 33.64
N PRO A 4 -9.69 -16.90 32.35
CA PRO A 4 -10.08 -18.10 31.63
C PRO A 4 -8.97 -19.14 31.70
N ALA A 5 -9.34 -20.40 31.97
CA ALA A 5 -8.40 -21.50 32.01
C ALA A 5 -7.54 -21.51 30.74
N THR A 6 -6.24 -21.71 30.89
CA THR A 6 -5.33 -21.77 29.76
C THR A 6 -5.74 -22.91 28.83
N ALA A 7 -5.79 -22.65 27.52
CA ALA A 7 -6.17 -23.66 26.55
C ALA A 7 -5.28 -24.91 26.72
N PRO A 8 -5.84 -26.13 26.70
CA PRO A 8 -5.07 -27.35 26.90
C PRO A 8 -3.86 -27.42 25.96
N SER A 9 -2.71 -27.79 26.51
CA SER A 9 -1.48 -27.91 25.73
C SER A 9 -1.67 -28.96 24.64
N GLY A 10 -1.54 -28.53 23.38
CA GLY A 10 -1.65 -29.42 22.22
C GLY A 10 -3.01 -29.47 21.51
N TRP A 11 -4.03 -28.71 21.91
CA TRP A 11 -5.36 -28.74 21.26
C TRP A 11 -5.33 -28.44 19.74
N LEU A 12 -4.33 -27.68 19.26
CA LEU A 12 -4.08 -27.40 17.84
C LEU A 12 -3.32 -28.52 17.10
N ARG A 13 -3.00 -29.65 17.74
CA ARG A 13 -2.30 -30.77 17.09
C ARG A 13 -3.33 -31.71 16.44
N PRO A 14 -3.15 -32.14 15.17
CA PRO A 14 -4.08 -33.05 14.50
C PRO A 14 -4.38 -34.37 15.24
N GLY A 15 -3.47 -34.84 16.09
CA GLY A 15 -3.64 -36.06 16.89
C GLY A 15 -4.11 -35.85 18.33
N TRP A 16 -4.33 -34.62 18.79
CA TRP A 16 -4.77 -34.37 20.17
C TRP A 16 -6.26 -34.71 20.32
N ALA A 17 -6.61 -35.40 21.42
CA ALA A 17 -7.95 -35.94 21.65
C ALA A 17 -8.51 -36.70 20.43
N ALA A 18 -7.71 -37.61 19.85
CA ALA A 18 -8.04 -38.36 18.63
C ALA A 18 -8.37 -37.49 17.39
N GLY A 19 -7.97 -36.22 17.40
CA GLY A 19 -8.20 -35.27 16.30
C GLY A 19 -9.55 -34.56 16.36
N ILE A 20 -10.34 -34.75 17.42
CA ILE A 20 -11.67 -34.15 17.57
C ILE A 20 -11.66 -32.63 17.41
N PRO A 21 -10.76 -31.84 18.04
CA PRO A 21 -10.78 -30.39 17.84
C PRO A 21 -10.40 -29.96 16.43
N TRP A 22 -9.60 -30.76 15.74
CA TRP A 22 -9.25 -30.52 14.35
C TRP A 22 -10.44 -30.75 13.43
N LEU A 23 -11.20 -31.84 13.65
CA LEU A 23 -12.47 -32.08 12.97
C LEU A 23 -13.49 -30.99 13.30
N TYR A 24 -13.59 -30.58 14.56
CA TYR A 24 -14.45 -29.48 14.99
C TYR A 24 -14.08 -28.17 14.28
N ALA A 25 -12.80 -27.81 14.24
CA ALA A 25 -12.32 -26.64 13.52
C ALA A 25 -12.62 -26.74 12.01
N LEU A 26 -12.45 -27.90 11.40
CA LEU A 26 -12.78 -28.13 9.99
C LEU A 26 -14.29 -27.96 9.73
N VAL A 27 -15.14 -28.51 10.59
CA VAL A 27 -16.60 -28.31 10.51
C VAL A 27 -16.96 -26.83 10.63
N CYS A 28 -16.37 -26.12 11.60
CA CYS A 28 -16.62 -24.69 11.78
C CYS A 28 -16.12 -23.84 10.60
N LEU A 29 -15.03 -24.24 9.94
CA LEU A 29 -14.43 -23.48 8.84
C LEU A 29 -14.96 -23.88 7.45
N ALA A 30 -15.58 -25.06 7.30
CA ALA A 30 -16.08 -25.55 6.03
C ALA A 30 -17.60 -25.79 6.05
N ALA A 31 -18.08 -26.69 6.92
CA ALA A 31 -19.48 -27.09 6.92
C ALA A 31 -20.44 -25.96 7.34
N ILE A 32 -20.07 -25.17 8.35
CA ILE A 32 -20.90 -24.03 8.79
C ILE A 32 -20.99 -22.95 7.69
N PRO A 33 -19.87 -22.43 7.11
CA PRO A 33 -19.94 -21.47 6.01
C PRO A 33 -20.65 -22.02 4.78
N PHE A 34 -20.43 -23.30 4.43
CA PHE A 34 -21.15 -23.95 3.34
C PHE A 34 -22.66 -24.01 3.59
N GLY A 35 -23.08 -24.39 4.79
CA GLY A 35 -24.49 -24.39 5.18
C GLY A 35 -25.10 -22.99 5.12
N ILE A 36 -24.41 -21.98 5.65
CA ILE A 36 -24.84 -20.56 5.56
C ILE A 36 -24.94 -20.11 4.10
N TYR A 37 -23.98 -20.48 3.26
CA TYR A 37 -23.99 -20.18 1.83
C TYR A 37 -25.22 -20.78 1.16
N VAL A 38 -25.49 -22.08 1.32
CA VAL A 38 -26.69 -22.73 0.76
C VAL A 38 -27.99 -22.09 1.28
N ILE A 39 -28.07 -21.80 2.59
CA ILE A 39 -29.23 -21.13 3.20
C ILE A 39 -29.43 -19.72 2.64
N SER A 40 -28.36 -19.00 2.27
CA SER A 40 -28.48 -17.65 1.71
C SER A 40 -29.20 -17.60 0.35
N TYR A 41 -29.34 -18.74 -0.34
CA TYR A 41 -30.09 -18.88 -1.58
C TYR A 41 -31.58 -19.20 -1.38
N LEU A 42 -32.09 -19.30 -0.16
CA LEU A 42 -33.53 -19.53 0.08
C LEU A 42 -34.43 -18.49 -0.61
N PRO A 43 -34.14 -17.16 -0.58
CA PRO A 43 -34.93 -16.20 -1.34
C PRO A 43 -34.87 -16.40 -2.87
N TRP A 44 -33.75 -16.91 -3.38
CA TRP A 44 -33.61 -17.24 -4.81
C TRP A 44 -34.42 -18.50 -5.19
N VAL A 45 -34.56 -19.45 -4.26
CA VAL A 45 -35.44 -20.62 -4.39
C VAL A 45 -36.91 -20.21 -4.38
N GLU A 46 -37.30 -19.22 -3.57
CA GLU A 46 -38.67 -18.67 -3.56
C GLU A 46 -39.11 -18.09 -4.92
N LEU A 47 -38.15 -17.71 -5.78
CA LEU A 47 -38.41 -17.29 -7.17
C LEU A 47 -38.67 -18.47 -8.13
N GLY A 48 -38.79 -19.70 -7.63
CA GLY A 48 -39.08 -20.91 -8.41
C GLY A 48 -37.86 -21.73 -8.81
N ASN A 49 -36.68 -21.46 -8.22
CA ASN A 49 -35.43 -22.20 -8.48
C ASN A 49 -35.21 -23.34 -7.49
N ARG A 50 -34.19 -24.18 -7.69
CA ARG A 50 -33.97 -25.41 -6.95
C ARG A 50 -32.60 -25.45 -6.30
N ILE A 51 -32.46 -26.12 -5.15
CA ILE A 51 -31.15 -26.40 -4.55
C ILE A 51 -30.57 -27.69 -5.13
N LEU A 52 -31.41 -28.72 -5.25
CA LEU A 52 -31.11 -30.02 -5.84
C LEU A 52 -32.09 -30.28 -6.98
N ASP A 53 -31.77 -31.21 -7.88
CA ASP A 53 -32.59 -31.52 -9.06
C ASP A 53 -34.08 -31.69 -8.74
N ASP A 54 -34.38 -32.33 -7.60
CA ASP A 54 -35.73 -32.66 -7.15
C ASP A 54 -36.21 -31.86 -5.91
N TRP A 55 -35.50 -30.81 -5.49
CA TRP A 55 -35.86 -30.04 -4.29
C TRP A 55 -35.75 -28.50 -4.46
N PRO A 56 -36.76 -27.73 -4.01
CA PRO A 56 -38.02 -28.18 -3.43
C PRO A 56 -39.03 -28.63 -4.51
N PRO A 57 -39.97 -29.53 -4.18
CA PRO A 57 -41.01 -29.95 -5.13
C PRO A 57 -41.83 -28.76 -5.62
N GLY A 58 -42.18 -28.75 -6.91
CA GLY A 58 -42.99 -27.70 -7.54
C GLY A 58 -42.18 -26.57 -8.18
N ASN A 59 -40.89 -26.45 -7.88
CA ASN A 59 -39.99 -25.53 -8.54
C ASN A 59 -39.42 -26.14 -9.83
N THR A 60 -39.32 -25.34 -10.89
CA THR A 60 -38.87 -25.78 -12.23
C THR A 60 -37.67 -25.01 -12.76
N GLY A 61 -37.18 -24.00 -12.02
CA GLY A 61 -36.02 -23.19 -12.38
C GLY A 61 -34.69 -23.93 -12.27
N GLN A 62 -33.60 -23.17 -12.36
CA GLN A 62 -32.22 -23.69 -12.31
C GLN A 62 -31.92 -24.33 -10.96
N THR A 63 -31.00 -25.30 -10.93
CA THR A 63 -30.44 -25.80 -9.67
C THR A 63 -29.34 -24.88 -9.16
N LEU A 64 -29.00 -24.96 -7.87
CA LEU A 64 -27.86 -24.22 -7.31
C LEU A 64 -26.54 -24.64 -7.99
N ALA A 65 -26.44 -25.90 -8.44
CA ALA A 65 -25.30 -26.38 -9.21
C ALA A 65 -25.23 -25.70 -10.60
N ASP A 66 -26.36 -25.60 -11.30
CA ASP A 66 -26.45 -24.89 -12.59
C ASP A 66 -26.11 -23.41 -12.42
N LEU A 67 -26.63 -22.78 -11.36
CA LEU A 67 -26.32 -21.39 -11.06
C LEU A 67 -24.82 -21.21 -10.77
N THR A 68 -24.24 -22.08 -9.95
CA THR A 68 -22.81 -22.03 -9.64
C THR A 68 -21.95 -22.26 -10.88
N ALA A 69 -22.33 -23.20 -11.74
CA ALA A 69 -21.69 -23.43 -13.02
C ALA A 69 -21.79 -22.19 -13.92
N SER A 70 -22.96 -21.57 -14.03
CA SER A 70 -23.13 -20.36 -14.83
C SER A 70 -22.33 -19.16 -14.29
N MET A 71 -22.23 -19.00 -12.96
CA MET A 71 -21.34 -17.99 -12.34
C MET A 71 -19.87 -18.27 -12.66
N TYR A 72 -19.44 -19.54 -12.59
CA TYR A 72 -18.09 -19.93 -12.95
C TYR A 72 -17.80 -19.65 -14.43
N HIS A 73 -18.66 -20.12 -15.33
CA HIS A 73 -18.53 -19.89 -16.77
C HIS A 73 -18.52 -18.40 -17.10
N TYR A 74 -19.41 -17.60 -16.50
CA TYR A 74 -19.36 -16.15 -16.65
C TYR A 74 -17.99 -15.57 -16.27
N HIS A 75 -17.44 -15.96 -15.11
CA HIS A 75 -16.16 -15.46 -14.65
C HIS A 75 -14.95 -15.99 -15.43
N ASP A 76 -15.03 -17.20 -15.94
CA ASP A 76 -13.99 -17.85 -16.75
C ASP A 76 -14.01 -17.35 -18.19
N GLU A 77 -15.18 -17.01 -18.75
CA GLU A 77 -15.36 -16.56 -20.14
C GLU A 77 -15.43 -15.04 -20.29
N LEU A 78 -15.49 -14.27 -19.19
CA LEU A 78 -15.52 -12.81 -19.26
C LEU A 78 -14.25 -12.27 -19.94
N ARG A 79 -14.40 -11.80 -21.18
CA ARG A 79 -13.36 -11.16 -21.98
C ARG A 79 -13.82 -9.76 -22.37
N ALA A 80 -13.85 -8.88 -21.38
CA ALA A 80 -13.99 -7.45 -21.59
C ALA A 80 -12.73 -6.79 -21.06
N THR A 81 -12.14 -5.86 -21.81
CA THR A 81 -11.10 -5.01 -21.23
C THR A 81 -11.66 -3.71 -20.72
N HIS A 82 -10.82 -3.02 -19.97
CA HIS A 82 -11.12 -1.72 -19.41
C HIS A 82 -9.82 -0.92 -19.26
N ALA A 83 -9.78 0.37 -19.61
CA ALA A 83 -8.54 1.13 -19.49
C ALA A 83 -8.06 1.27 -18.05
N ALA A 84 -8.97 1.28 -17.07
CA ALA A 84 -8.63 1.24 -15.64
C ALA A 84 -8.14 -0.14 -15.13
N SER A 85 -8.12 -1.18 -15.97
CA SER A 85 -7.61 -2.48 -15.53
C SER A 85 -6.11 -2.41 -15.24
N SER A 86 -5.67 -3.10 -14.20
CA SER A 86 -4.28 -3.15 -13.78
C SER A 86 -3.88 -4.58 -13.39
N PRO A 87 -2.63 -4.98 -13.69
CA PRO A 87 -2.17 -6.33 -13.38
C PRO A 87 -1.93 -6.48 -11.88
N TRP A 88 -2.13 -7.70 -11.37
CA TRP A 88 -2.04 -8.04 -9.95
C TRP A 88 -0.75 -7.56 -9.24
N TRP A 89 0.38 -7.51 -9.95
CA TRP A 89 1.67 -7.08 -9.40
C TRP A 89 1.76 -5.57 -9.17
N ALA A 90 0.92 -4.78 -9.84
CA ALA A 90 0.92 -3.32 -9.76
C ALA A 90 0.27 -2.83 -8.45
N TRP A 91 -0.65 -3.60 -7.88
CA TRP A 91 -1.48 -3.15 -6.77
C TRP A 91 -0.72 -2.90 -5.45
N PRO A 92 0.23 -3.76 -5.00
CA PRO A 92 1.00 -3.45 -3.80
C PRO A 92 1.87 -2.19 -3.91
N LEU A 93 2.14 -1.75 -5.13
CA LEU A 93 2.90 -0.54 -5.43
C LEU A 93 1.97 0.69 -5.62
N ASP A 94 0.66 0.51 -5.49
CA ASP A 94 -0.36 1.54 -5.77
C ASP A 94 -0.22 2.09 -7.21
N LEU A 95 0.20 1.23 -8.15
CA LEU A 95 0.38 1.59 -9.54
C LEU A 95 -0.92 1.36 -10.30
N LYS A 96 -1.41 2.43 -10.94
CA LYS A 96 -2.66 2.46 -11.72
C LYS A 96 -3.93 2.21 -10.88
N PRO A 97 -4.27 3.13 -9.97
CA PRO A 97 -5.49 3.14 -9.17
C PRO A 97 -6.73 3.38 -10.05
N VAL A 98 -7.90 2.92 -9.61
CA VAL A 98 -9.16 3.04 -10.38
C VAL A 98 -9.84 4.38 -10.13
N TRP A 99 -10.45 4.96 -11.17
CA TRP A 99 -11.35 6.10 -11.02
C TRP A 99 -12.76 5.58 -10.71
N PHE A 100 -13.32 5.96 -9.57
CA PHE A 100 -14.69 5.62 -9.20
C PHE A 100 -15.69 6.70 -9.58
N HIS A 101 -15.27 7.97 -9.60
CA HIS A 101 -16.14 9.08 -9.95
C HIS A 101 -15.33 10.27 -10.46
N GLN A 102 -15.89 10.99 -11.42
CA GLN A 102 -15.42 12.31 -11.84
C GLN A 102 -16.64 13.11 -12.30
N ASP A 103 -16.79 14.33 -11.79
CA ASP A 103 -17.80 15.26 -12.28
C ASP A 103 -17.30 16.72 -12.27
N GLY A 104 -17.86 17.52 -13.16
CA GLY A 104 -17.56 18.94 -13.31
C GLY A 104 -18.56 19.81 -12.56
N PHE A 105 -18.07 20.83 -11.87
CA PHE A 105 -18.88 21.77 -11.11
C PHE A 105 -18.60 23.22 -11.57
N ALA A 106 -19.39 24.17 -11.06
CA ALA A 106 -19.21 25.59 -11.35
C ALA A 106 -17.80 26.10 -11.00
N ASN A 107 -17.42 27.24 -11.58
CA ASN A 107 -16.13 27.91 -11.31
C ASN A 107 -14.88 27.07 -11.65
N SER A 108 -14.96 26.24 -12.70
CA SER A 108 -13.85 25.38 -13.14
C SER A 108 -13.34 24.45 -12.02
N THR A 109 -14.28 23.87 -11.27
CA THR A 109 -13.98 22.88 -10.24
C THR A 109 -14.42 21.49 -10.70
N THR A 110 -13.75 20.46 -10.19
CA THR A 110 -14.08 19.06 -10.46
C THR A 110 -13.95 18.26 -9.17
N GLY A 111 -14.91 17.36 -8.94
CA GLY A 111 -14.85 16.38 -7.87
C GLY A 111 -14.40 15.05 -8.47
N VAL A 112 -13.44 14.39 -7.83
CA VAL A 112 -12.91 13.10 -8.29
C VAL A 112 -12.85 12.14 -7.11
N ILE A 113 -13.25 10.88 -7.33
CA ILE A 113 -13.04 9.79 -6.39
C ILE A 113 -12.08 8.78 -7.01
N HIS A 114 -10.92 8.63 -6.41
CA HIS A 114 -9.90 7.67 -6.80
C HIS A 114 -9.73 6.56 -5.77
N ASP A 115 -9.64 5.34 -6.27
CA ASP A 115 -9.16 4.15 -5.56
C ASP A 115 -7.63 4.17 -5.42
N THR A 116 -7.09 5.25 -4.85
CA THR A 116 -5.67 5.34 -4.51
C THR A 116 -5.45 4.92 -3.07
N GLY A 117 -4.38 4.18 -2.82
CA GLY A 117 -3.90 3.90 -1.49
C GLY A 117 -3.32 5.12 -0.78
N ASN A 118 -3.05 4.95 0.52
CA ASN A 118 -2.11 5.84 1.19
C ASN A 118 -0.70 5.41 0.80
N LEU A 119 -0.04 6.19 -0.06
CA LEU A 119 1.23 5.78 -0.68
C LEU A 119 2.33 5.51 0.36
N VAL A 120 2.33 6.25 1.47
CA VAL A 120 3.25 6.02 2.60
C VAL A 120 3.02 4.63 3.19
N ILE A 121 1.75 4.25 3.42
CA ILE A 121 1.39 2.93 3.96
C ILE A 121 1.70 1.83 2.96
N PHE A 122 1.30 1.98 1.69
CA PHE A 122 1.53 0.97 0.65
C PHE A 122 3.02 0.66 0.51
N TRP A 123 3.84 1.69 0.32
CA TRP A 123 5.26 1.50 0.04
C TRP A 123 6.05 1.08 1.27
N MET A 124 5.64 1.49 2.48
CA MET A 124 6.25 0.97 3.71
C MET A 124 5.77 -0.43 4.07
N ALA A 125 4.59 -0.85 3.62
CA ALA A 125 4.10 -2.21 3.80
C ALA A 125 4.93 -3.22 3.02
N ILE A 126 5.48 -2.89 1.84
CA ILE A 126 6.33 -3.78 1.04
C ILE A 126 7.52 -4.34 1.84
N PRO A 127 8.45 -3.52 2.38
CA PRO A 127 9.55 -4.01 3.20
C PRO A 127 9.06 -4.63 4.51
N ALA A 128 7.92 -4.19 5.05
CA ALA A 128 7.35 -4.76 6.26
C ALA A 128 6.82 -6.19 6.06
N VAL A 129 6.19 -6.48 4.92
CA VAL A 129 5.73 -7.82 4.54
C VAL A 129 6.94 -8.73 4.28
N ALA A 130 7.96 -8.25 3.58
CA ALA A 130 9.21 -8.98 3.39
C ALA A 130 9.91 -9.28 4.74
N PHE A 131 9.94 -8.30 5.64
CA PHE A 131 10.45 -8.46 6.99
C PHE A 131 9.61 -9.47 7.79
N ALA A 132 8.28 -9.40 7.73
CA ALA A 132 7.39 -10.34 8.41
C ALA A 132 7.59 -11.77 7.91
N ALA A 133 7.76 -11.97 6.60
CA ALA A 133 8.11 -13.27 6.01
C ALA A 133 9.45 -13.79 6.52
N TRP A 134 10.47 -12.94 6.54
CA TRP A 134 11.78 -13.30 7.08
C TRP A 134 11.72 -13.65 8.58
N GLN A 135 11.01 -12.85 9.38
CA GLN A 135 10.85 -13.11 10.82
C GLN A 135 9.97 -14.34 11.08
N ALA A 136 8.98 -14.63 10.24
CA ALA A 136 8.20 -15.86 10.32
C ALA A 136 9.12 -17.08 10.23
N TRP A 137 10.06 -17.06 9.27
CA TRP A 137 11.06 -18.11 9.08
C TRP A 137 12.09 -18.18 10.22
N VAL A 138 12.78 -17.08 10.52
CA VAL A 138 13.88 -17.05 11.50
C VAL A 138 13.40 -17.28 12.92
N ARG A 139 12.29 -16.62 13.33
CA ARG A 139 11.73 -16.75 14.68
C ARG A 139 10.84 -17.96 14.85
N ARG A 140 10.56 -18.68 13.75
CA ARG A 140 9.67 -19.84 13.74
C ARG A 140 8.28 -19.51 14.30
N SER A 141 7.74 -18.36 13.86
CA SER A 141 6.56 -17.74 14.47
C SER A 141 5.30 -18.09 13.68
N LEU A 142 4.45 -18.95 14.26
CA LEU A 142 3.17 -19.34 13.66
C LEU A 142 2.25 -18.13 13.35
N PRO A 143 2.08 -17.12 14.23
CA PRO A 143 1.28 -15.95 13.90
C PRO A 143 1.79 -15.17 12.68
N LEU A 144 3.12 -14.99 12.56
CA LEU A 144 3.70 -14.30 11.40
C LEU A 144 3.59 -15.14 10.13
N THR A 145 3.68 -16.47 10.25
CA THR A 145 3.42 -17.37 9.13
C THR A 145 1.97 -17.25 8.65
N MET A 146 0.99 -17.25 9.57
CA MET A 146 -0.42 -17.08 9.21
C MET A 146 -0.68 -15.71 8.56
N LEU A 147 -0.04 -14.65 9.07
CA LEU A 147 -0.11 -13.31 8.50
C LEU A 147 0.36 -13.28 7.04
N VAL A 148 1.55 -13.82 6.78
CA VAL A 148 2.16 -13.84 5.44
C VAL A 148 1.39 -14.76 4.49
N LEU A 149 0.92 -15.90 4.97
CA LEU A 149 0.05 -16.79 4.20
C LEU A 149 -1.29 -16.12 3.87
N GLY A 150 -1.88 -15.36 4.79
CA GLY A 150 -3.10 -14.59 4.54
C GLY A 150 -2.91 -13.62 3.37
N ILE A 151 -1.81 -12.87 3.36
CA ILE A 151 -1.45 -11.98 2.23
C ILE A 151 -1.30 -12.79 0.94
N ALA A 152 -0.49 -13.87 0.97
CA ALA A 152 -0.19 -14.66 -0.21
C ALA A 152 -1.44 -15.33 -0.81
N CYS A 153 -2.31 -15.90 0.02
CA CYS A 153 -3.55 -16.56 -0.42
C CYS A 153 -4.58 -15.58 -0.98
N LEU A 154 -4.59 -14.33 -0.52
CA LEU A 154 -5.54 -13.31 -1.00
C LEU A 154 -5.02 -12.54 -2.21
N TRP A 155 -3.70 -12.54 -2.44
CA TRP A 155 -3.07 -11.78 -3.52
C TRP A 155 -2.58 -12.65 -4.69
N LEU A 156 -1.84 -13.74 -4.44
CA LEU A 156 -1.21 -14.53 -5.51
C LEU A 156 -2.18 -15.22 -6.48
N PRO A 157 -3.38 -15.67 -6.08
CA PRO A 157 -4.33 -16.27 -7.04
C PRO A 157 -4.71 -15.33 -8.19
N TRP A 158 -4.65 -14.01 -7.98
CA TRP A 158 -4.90 -13.01 -9.02
C TRP A 158 -3.89 -13.06 -10.17
N ALA A 159 -2.71 -13.66 -9.98
CA ALA A 159 -1.72 -13.85 -11.03
C ALA A 159 -2.19 -14.75 -12.18
N ARG A 160 -3.27 -15.50 -11.98
CA ARG A 160 -3.85 -16.46 -12.92
C ARG A 160 -5.19 -16.02 -13.48
N ILE A 161 -5.65 -14.83 -13.09
CA ILE A 161 -6.93 -14.30 -13.56
C ILE A 161 -6.66 -13.54 -14.85
N ASP A 162 -7.13 -14.11 -15.97
CA ASP A 162 -6.87 -13.59 -17.32
C ASP A 162 -7.93 -12.57 -17.81
N ARG A 163 -8.96 -12.29 -16.99
CA ARG A 163 -9.94 -11.23 -17.26
C ARG A 163 -9.44 -9.86 -16.78
N ALA A 164 -10.13 -8.79 -17.14
CA ALA A 164 -9.85 -7.47 -16.58
C ALA A 164 -9.96 -7.49 -15.04
N THR A 165 -8.86 -7.14 -14.38
CA THR A 165 -8.75 -6.97 -12.94
C THR A 165 -8.37 -5.54 -12.60
N PHE A 166 -8.65 -5.16 -11.37
CA PHE A 166 -8.59 -3.77 -10.91
C PHE A 166 -7.95 -3.69 -9.54
N GLN A 167 -7.41 -2.53 -9.20
CA GLN A 167 -6.65 -2.33 -7.96
C GLN A 167 -7.42 -2.75 -6.70
N TYR A 168 -8.70 -2.39 -6.57
CA TYR A 168 -9.53 -2.76 -5.41
C TYR A 168 -9.56 -4.27 -5.07
N HIS A 169 -9.17 -5.17 -5.99
CA HIS A 169 -9.07 -6.60 -5.66
C HIS A 169 -8.01 -6.90 -4.60
N VAL A 170 -6.97 -6.05 -4.49
CA VAL A 170 -5.94 -6.17 -3.45
C VAL A 170 -6.46 -5.85 -2.06
N PHE A 171 -7.62 -5.17 -1.93
CA PHE A 171 -8.18 -4.70 -0.67
C PHE A 171 -8.35 -5.80 0.37
N THR A 172 -8.68 -7.00 -0.08
CA THR A 172 -8.84 -8.17 0.79
C THR A 172 -7.54 -8.52 1.53
N SER A 173 -6.38 -8.27 0.90
CA SER A 173 -5.06 -8.52 1.51
C SER A 173 -4.53 -7.35 2.34
N LEU A 174 -5.06 -6.14 2.17
CA LEU A 174 -4.55 -4.92 2.82
C LEU A 174 -4.57 -4.96 4.35
N PRO A 175 -5.61 -5.48 5.05
CA PRO A 175 -5.58 -5.58 6.50
C PRO A 175 -4.37 -6.38 7.01
N PHE A 176 -4.00 -7.44 6.32
CA PHE A 176 -2.83 -8.25 6.66
C PHE A 176 -1.52 -7.51 6.35
N ALA A 177 -1.44 -6.78 5.24
CA ALA A 177 -0.28 -5.94 4.94
C ALA A 177 -0.08 -4.82 5.98
N VAL A 178 -1.17 -4.20 6.44
CA VAL A 178 -1.16 -3.19 7.51
C VAL A 178 -0.75 -3.82 8.85
N LEU A 179 -1.21 -5.03 9.17
CA LEU A 179 -0.74 -5.76 10.35
C LEU A 179 0.77 -6.08 10.28
N ALA A 180 1.29 -6.44 9.11
CA ALA A 180 2.73 -6.64 8.90
C ALA A 180 3.51 -5.33 9.11
N LEU A 181 2.97 -4.22 8.62
CA LEU A 181 3.51 -2.88 8.85
C LEU A 181 3.50 -2.51 10.34
N ALA A 182 2.39 -2.73 11.03
CA ALA A 182 2.29 -2.49 12.47
C ALA A 182 3.31 -3.32 13.26
N TYR A 183 3.48 -4.60 12.91
CA TYR A 183 4.51 -5.45 13.50
C TYR A 183 5.93 -4.92 13.24
N PHE A 184 6.23 -4.49 12.01
CA PHE A 184 7.52 -3.90 11.67
C PHE A 184 7.78 -2.60 12.46
N LEU A 185 6.80 -1.71 12.58
CA LEU A 185 6.91 -0.49 13.38
C LEU A 185 7.06 -0.80 14.88
N ALA A 186 6.38 -1.83 15.39
CA ALA A 186 6.50 -2.26 16.77
C ALA A 186 7.93 -2.77 17.09
N GLU A 187 8.58 -3.47 16.15
CA GLU A 187 9.98 -3.88 16.27
C GLU A 187 10.92 -2.66 16.34
N LEU A 188 10.68 -1.65 15.49
CA LEU A 188 11.43 -0.39 15.55
C LEU A 188 11.24 0.34 16.89
N TRP A 189 10.02 0.32 17.44
CA TRP A 189 9.67 1.01 18.68
C TRP A 189 10.30 0.38 19.93
N HIS A 190 10.31 -0.95 20.02
CA HIS A 190 10.71 -1.69 21.21
C HIS A 190 12.20 -2.08 21.25
N GLY A 191 12.95 -1.82 20.17
CA GLY A 191 14.40 -2.03 20.14
C GLY A 191 14.84 -2.86 18.94
N ALA A 192 14.78 -2.26 17.75
CA ALA A 192 15.17 -2.94 16.52
C ALA A 192 16.67 -3.23 16.43
N SER A 193 16.99 -4.36 15.78
CA SER A 193 18.36 -4.65 15.36
C SER A 193 18.88 -3.57 14.40
N THR A 194 20.21 -3.40 14.33
CA THR A 194 20.86 -2.46 13.40
C THR A 194 20.45 -2.71 11.94
N ARG A 195 20.27 -3.98 11.56
CA ARG A 195 19.85 -4.38 10.20
C ARG A 195 18.39 -4.00 9.94
N THR A 196 17.50 -4.25 10.89
CA THR A 196 16.08 -3.87 10.80
C THR A 196 15.94 -2.36 10.70
N TYR A 197 16.70 -1.60 11.50
CA TYR A 197 16.64 -0.15 11.43
C TYR A 197 17.28 0.42 10.16
N LEU A 198 18.34 -0.21 9.64
CA LEU A 198 18.87 0.14 8.33
C LEU A 198 17.83 -0.08 7.22
N LEU A 199 17.11 -1.22 7.23
CA LEU A 199 16.02 -1.50 6.30
C LEU A 199 14.96 -0.39 6.35
N ALA A 200 14.50 0.01 7.54
CA ALA A 200 13.52 1.09 7.69
C ALA A 200 14.00 2.41 7.10
N ARG A 201 15.24 2.81 7.39
CA ARG A 201 15.83 4.07 6.90
C ARG A 201 16.00 4.09 5.38
N VAL A 202 16.48 2.99 4.80
CA VAL A 202 16.62 2.85 3.35
C VAL A 202 15.25 2.82 2.69
N ALA A 203 14.31 2.04 3.21
CA ALA A 203 12.94 1.99 2.70
C ALA A 203 12.26 3.36 2.74
N GLY A 204 12.39 4.10 3.84
CA GLY A 204 11.83 5.45 3.94
C GLY A 204 12.44 6.42 2.94
N ALA A 205 13.76 6.38 2.74
CA ALA A 205 14.42 7.22 1.74
C ALA A 205 14.01 6.87 0.31
N VAL A 206 13.92 5.57 -0.01
CA VAL A 206 13.42 5.08 -1.30
C VAL A 206 11.97 5.50 -1.50
N ALA A 207 11.13 5.40 -0.48
CA ALA A 207 9.73 5.79 -0.58
C ALA A 207 9.53 7.28 -0.84
N ILE A 208 10.40 8.12 -0.26
CA ILE A 208 10.40 9.58 -0.50
C ILE A 208 10.84 9.91 -1.93
N LEU A 209 11.87 9.22 -2.44
CA LEU A 209 12.43 9.51 -3.78
C LEU A 209 11.72 8.75 -4.91
N GLY A 210 10.91 7.74 -4.60
CA GLY A 210 10.31 6.88 -5.59
C GLY A 210 9.40 7.60 -6.59
N PRO A 211 8.52 8.55 -6.21
CA PRO A 211 7.65 9.22 -7.18
C PRO A 211 8.41 9.97 -8.29
N PRO A 212 9.39 10.87 -8.00
CA PRO A 212 10.16 11.50 -9.06
C PRO A 212 11.04 10.50 -9.82
N VAL A 213 11.58 9.46 -9.17
CA VAL A 213 12.34 8.41 -9.87
C VAL A 213 11.46 7.66 -10.88
N LEU A 214 10.22 7.32 -10.52
CA LEU A 214 9.28 6.68 -11.44
C LEU A 214 8.94 7.56 -12.63
N TRP A 215 8.78 8.87 -12.43
CA TRP A 215 8.60 9.82 -13.52
C TRP A 215 9.81 9.89 -14.46
N LEU A 216 11.04 9.91 -13.91
CA LEU A 216 12.27 9.89 -14.71
C LEU A 216 12.45 8.57 -15.46
N MET A 217 11.99 7.46 -14.88
CA MET A 217 12.09 6.12 -15.46
C MET A 217 10.86 5.73 -16.28
N ARG A 218 9.91 6.65 -16.52
CA ARG A 218 8.65 6.37 -17.22
C ARG A 218 8.86 5.73 -18.59
N GLN A 219 9.72 6.32 -19.42
CA GLN A 219 10.04 5.83 -20.77
C GLN A 219 10.64 4.40 -20.78
N PRO A 220 11.72 4.11 -20.02
CA PRO A 220 12.25 2.75 -19.97
C PRO A 220 11.27 1.75 -19.35
N LEU A 221 10.48 2.16 -18.35
CA LEU A 221 9.44 1.30 -17.76
C LEU A 221 8.33 0.98 -18.76
N CYS A 222 7.89 1.95 -19.57
CA CYS A 222 6.93 1.73 -20.65
C CYS A 222 7.45 0.76 -21.72
N SER A 223 8.75 0.86 -22.05
CA SER A 223 9.39 -0.09 -22.98
C SER A 223 9.47 -1.50 -22.38
N LEU A 224 9.88 -1.62 -21.11
CA LEU A 224 9.98 -2.91 -20.41
C LEU A 224 8.60 -3.58 -20.25
N ALA A 225 7.57 -2.79 -19.95
CA ALA A 225 6.20 -3.27 -19.81
C ALA A 225 5.53 -3.60 -21.16
N GLY A 226 6.17 -3.27 -22.29
CA GLY A 226 5.59 -3.44 -23.63
C GLY A 226 4.46 -2.47 -23.95
N THR A 227 4.21 -1.47 -23.10
CA THR A 227 3.10 -0.52 -23.26
C THR A 227 3.19 0.25 -24.57
N ASN A 228 4.40 0.62 -24.99
CA ASN A 228 4.64 1.35 -26.25
C ASN A 228 4.23 0.56 -27.49
N ALA A 229 4.27 -0.77 -27.42
CA ALA A 229 3.88 -1.63 -28.55
C ALA A 229 2.36 -1.76 -28.67
N VAL A 230 1.63 -1.61 -27.56
CA VAL A 230 0.18 -1.79 -27.49
C VAL A 230 -0.57 -0.46 -27.59
N HIS A 231 0.00 0.62 -27.06
CA HIS A 231 -0.62 1.94 -27.04
C HIS A 231 0.41 3.06 -27.28
N PRO A 232 0.92 3.20 -28.53
CA PRO A 232 2.02 4.11 -28.86
C PRO A 232 1.68 5.60 -28.63
N ASP A 233 0.40 5.96 -28.74
CA ASP A 233 -0.10 7.33 -28.55
C ASP A 233 -0.48 7.64 -27.09
N GLY A 234 -0.26 6.69 -26.17
CA GLY A 234 -0.63 6.83 -24.76
C GLY A 234 0.09 7.96 -24.04
N VAL A 235 -0.66 8.79 -23.32
CA VAL A 235 -0.12 9.93 -22.55
C VAL A 235 0.93 9.49 -21.54
N ALA A 236 0.79 8.29 -20.97
CA ALA A 236 1.73 7.73 -20.00
C ALA A 236 3.10 7.38 -20.58
N CYS A 237 3.22 7.17 -21.90
CA CYS A 237 4.47 6.75 -22.53
C CYS A 237 4.95 7.66 -23.67
N GLY A 238 4.16 8.65 -24.10
CA GLY A 238 4.59 9.68 -25.04
C GLY A 238 5.34 10.85 -24.38
N PRO A 239 5.90 11.80 -25.16
CA PRO A 239 6.44 13.05 -24.63
C PRO A 239 5.34 13.85 -23.91
N LEU A 240 5.51 14.15 -22.62
CA LEU A 240 4.52 14.89 -21.84
C LEU A 240 5.00 16.32 -21.63
N VAL A 241 4.63 17.21 -22.55
CA VAL A 241 4.87 18.66 -22.44
C VAL A 241 3.56 19.32 -22.06
N ARG A 242 3.56 20.06 -20.95
CA ARG A 242 2.44 20.91 -20.54
C ARG A 242 2.89 22.36 -20.56
N THR A 243 2.04 23.24 -21.04
CA THR A 243 2.27 24.69 -20.92
C THR A 243 1.93 25.09 -19.48
N LEU A 244 2.94 25.46 -18.70
CA LEU A 244 2.74 26.07 -17.39
C LEU A 244 2.53 27.57 -17.59
N THR A 245 1.31 28.02 -17.37
CA THR A 245 1.00 29.44 -17.29
C THR A 245 1.38 29.95 -15.91
N VAL A 246 2.42 30.78 -15.84
CA VAL A 246 2.86 31.38 -14.57
C VAL A 246 2.00 32.61 -14.31
N ALA A 247 1.11 32.50 -13.33
CA ALA A 247 0.29 33.61 -12.86
C ALA A 247 1.06 34.51 -11.88
N GLU A 248 0.68 35.79 -11.78
CA GLU A 248 1.24 36.74 -10.79
C GLU A 248 1.15 36.19 -9.36
N SER A 249 0.02 35.57 -9.03
CA SER A 249 -0.22 34.93 -7.73
C SER A 249 0.73 33.75 -7.47
N ALA A 250 1.03 32.95 -8.50
CA ALA A 250 1.98 31.83 -8.40
C ALA A 250 3.43 32.33 -8.23
N LEU A 251 3.80 33.42 -8.91
CA LEU A 251 5.11 34.03 -8.76
C LEU A 251 5.30 34.59 -7.34
N ALA A 252 4.31 35.30 -6.81
CA ALA A 252 4.34 35.83 -5.45
C ALA A 252 4.40 34.71 -4.40
N ALA A 253 3.59 33.66 -4.55
CA ALA A 253 3.64 32.50 -3.66
C ALA A 253 5.02 31.80 -3.71
N THR A 254 5.61 31.67 -4.89
CA THR A 254 6.95 31.10 -5.06
C THR A 254 8.02 31.94 -4.35
N ILE A 255 7.97 33.27 -4.47
CA ILE A 255 8.89 34.18 -3.78
C ILE A 255 8.76 34.02 -2.26
N VAL A 256 7.55 33.94 -1.72
CA VAL A 256 7.32 33.70 -0.28
C VAL A 256 7.95 32.38 0.15
N VAL A 257 7.74 31.30 -0.61
CA VAL A 257 8.32 29.99 -0.32
C VAL A 257 9.85 30.02 -0.34
N LEU A 258 10.47 30.72 -1.31
CA LEU A 258 11.92 30.87 -1.39
C LEU A 258 12.49 31.66 -0.21
N ILE A 259 11.82 32.74 0.21
CA ILE A 259 12.21 33.51 1.40
C ILE A 259 12.10 32.64 2.66
N GLY A 260 11.00 31.90 2.81
CA GLY A 260 10.79 30.96 3.91
C GLY A 260 11.85 29.88 3.98
N ALA A 261 12.20 29.27 2.83
CA ALA A 261 13.26 28.29 2.72
C ALA A 261 14.64 28.89 3.09
N GLY A 262 14.92 30.12 2.64
CA GLY A 262 16.12 30.86 3.02
C GLY A 262 16.19 31.13 4.52
N ALA A 263 15.08 31.51 5.15
CA ALA A 263 14.99 31.71 6.59
C ALA A 263 15.21 30.41 7.38
N ILE A 264 14.63 29.30 6.92
CA ILE A 264 14.87 27.97 7.50
C ILE A 264 16.35 27.58 7.39
N ALA A 265 16.94 27.73 6.20
CA ALA A 265 18.35 27.44 5.98
C ALA A 265 19.26 28.29 6.87
N TRP A 266 18.93 29.58 7.03
CA TRP A 266 19.64 30.50 7.92
C TRP A 266 19.50 30.11 9.39
N LEU A 267 18.30 29.71 9.85
CA LEU A 267 18.08 29.21 11.21
C LEU A 267 18.89 27.93 11.48
N ILE A 268 18.92 26.99 10.54
CA ILE A 268 19.72 25.76 10.65
C ILE A 268 21.21 26.10 10.68
N TRP A 269 21.67 27.00 9.80
CA TRP A 269 23.07 27.38 9.69
C TRP A 269 23.59 28.15 10.91
N THR A 270 22.82 29.12 11.41
CA THR A 270 23.17 29.88 12.62
C THR A 270 23.30 28.93 13.82
N GLN A 271 22.40 27.96 13.94
CA GLN A 271 22.49 26.92 14.96
C GLN A 271 23.66 25.96 14.77
N ALA A 272 24.01 25.60 13.53
CA ALA A 272 25.19 24.78 13.26
C ALA A 272 26.48 25.50 13.68
N ARG A 273 26.56 26.83 13.49
CA ARG A 273 27.69 27.65 13.94
C ARG A 273 27.80 27.77 15.45
N THR A 274 26.68 27.97 16.16
CA THR A 274 26.70 28.08 17.63
C THR A 274 27.04 26.76 18.32
N ARG A 275 26.85 25.61 17.65
CA ARG A 275 27.34 24.29 18.12
C ARG A 275 28.86 24.12 18.03
N GLY A 276 29.56 24.92 17.20
CA GLY A 276 31.01 24.85 17.04
C GLY A 276 31.84 25.61 18.09
N ALA A 277 31.20 26.33 19.02
CA ALA A 277 31.87 27.12 20.04
C ALA A 277 31.98 26.35 21.38
N GLY A 278 33.13 25.71 21.61
CA GLY A 278 33.71 25.39 22.94
C GLY A 278 33.14 24.20 23.74
N PRO A 279 33.99 23.23 24.17
CA PRO A 279 33.59 22.14 25.05
C PRO A 279 33.84 22.48 26.53
N LEU A 280 32.89 23.15 27.20
CA LEU A 280 32.88 23.21 28.67
C LEU A 280 31.44 23.09 29.19
N LEU A 281 31.20 21.99 29.92
CA LEU A 281 30.00 21.63 30.69
C LEU A 281 28.64 21.97 30.05
N ARG A 282 28.12 21.10 29.18
CA ARG A 282 26.69 21.13 28.81
C ARG A 282 25.87 20.25 29.75
N ILE A 283 25.00 20.88 30.54
CA ILE A 283 23.96 20.22 31.32
C ILE A 283 22.88 19.70 30.35
N ARG A 284 22.49 18.42 30.50
CA ARG A 284 21.55 17.69 29.62
C ARG A 284 20.17 18.35 29.46
N THR A 285 19.75 19.20 30.39
CA THR A 285 18.49 19.96 30.35
C THR A 285 18.54 21.10 29.33
N GLN A 286 19.64 21.86 29.30
CA GLN A 286 19.82 23.01 28.41
C GLN A 286 19.83 22.62 26.92
N THR A 287 20.29 21.41 26.59
CA THR A 287 20.24 20.88 25.21
C THR A 287 18.82 20.52 24.76
N ARG A 288 17.94 20.09 25.68
CA ARG A 288 16.57 19.69 25.36
C ARG A 288 15.68 20.91 25.10
N ASP A 289 15.81 21.94 25.93
CA ASP A 289 15.07 23.20 25.75
C ASP A 289 15.46 23.89 24.44
N TYR A 290 16.75 23.83 24.07
CA TYR A 290 17.26 24.35 22.81
C TYR A 290 16.72 23.62 21.56
N GLU A 291 16.64 22.28 21.61
CA GLU A 291 16.05 21.50 20.50
C GLU A 291 14.56 21.82 20.33
N ILE A 292 13.83 21.98 21.44
CA ILE A 292 12.42 22.37 21.43
C ILE A 292 12.26 23.77 20.84
N SER A 293 13.10 24.74 21.22
CA SER A 293 13.05 26.10 20.66
C SER A 293 13.37 26.15 19.18
N LEU A 294 14.35 25.37 18.68
CA LEU A 294 14.63 25.28 17.25
C LEU A 294 13.45 24.66 16.51
N LEU A 295 12.90 23.56 17.01
CA LEU A 295 11.77 22.89 16.37
C LEU A 295 10.55 23.80 16.31
N ALA A 296 10.27 24.54 17.39
CA ALA A 296 9.21 25.54 17.43
C ALA A 296 9.45 26.67 16.43
N ALA A 297 10.68 27.20 16.33
CA ALA A 297 11.02 28.24 15.36
C ALA A 297 10.90 27.77 13.91
N LEU A 298 11.39 26.57 13.59
CA LEU A 298 11.26 25.96 12.27
C LEU A 298 9.79 25.73 11.90
N THR A 299 8.99 25.25 12.86
CA THR A 299 7.55 25.03 12.68
C THR A 299 6.83 26.36 12.44
N ALA A 300 7.14 27.39 13.23
CA ALA A 300 6.56 28.73 13.09
C ALA A 300 6.89 29.37 11.74
N VAL A 301 8.16 29.30 11.29
CA VAL A 301 8.56 29.82 9.97
C VAL A 301 7.90 29.04 8.85
N SER A 302 7.82 27.71 8.96
CA SER A 302 7.14 26.87 7.96
C SER A 302 5.65 27.20 7.86
N LEU A 303 4.98 27.37 8.99
CA LEU A 303 3.57 27.74 9.05
C LEU A 303 3.34 29.15 8.50
N ALA A 304 4.15 30.13 8.90
CA ALA A 304 4.07 31.49 8.40
C ALA A 304 4.28 31.54 6.88
N THR A 305 5.26 30.79 6.37
CA THR A 305 5.53 30.67 4.93
C THR A 305 4.33 30.09 4.19
N ALA A 306 3.74 29.01 4.72
CA ALA A 306 2.56 28.39 4.13
C ALA A 306 1.35 29.33 4.13
N ILE A 307 1.09 30.03 5.23
CA ILE A 307 0.01 31.01 5.35
C ILE A 307 0.22 32.16 4.35
N LEU A 308 1.41 32.75 4.31
CA LEU A 308 1.70 33.87 3.42
C LEU A 308 1.62 33.47 1.94
N ALA A 309 2.06 32.26 1.58
CA ALA A 309 1.94 31.74 0.22
C ALA A 309 0.47 31.50 -0.17
N ALA A 310 -0.34 30.98 0.76
CA ALA A 310 -1.78 30.82 0.57
C ALA A 310 -2.48 32.17 0.42
N VAL A 311 -2.16 33.15 1.28
CA VAL A 311 -2.68 34.52 1.21
C VAL A 311 -2.30 35.17 -0.12
N ALA A 312 -1.04 35.08 -0.55
CA ALA A 312 -0.60 35.59 -1.85
C ALA A 312 -1.38 34.93 -3.00
N SER A 313 -1.64 33.63 -2.92
CA SER A 313 -2.40 32.89 -3.94
C SER A 313 -3.88 33.28 -3.99
N LEU A 314 -4.47 33.69 -2.86
CA LEU A 314 -5.88 34.08 -2.73
C LEU A 314 -6.14 35.56 -3.03
N TRP A 315 -5.19 36.44 -2.70
CA TRP A 315 -5.35 37.89 -2.81
C TRP A 315 -4.91 38.47 -4.15
N LEU A 316 -3.95 37.82 -4.82
CA LEU A 316 -3.50 38.25 -6.13
C LEU A 316 -4.38 37.64 -7.22
N SER A 317 -4.81 38.46 -8.16
CA SER A 317 -5.53 37.98 -9.34
C SER A 317 -4.63 37.03 -10.13
N PRO A 318 -5.14 35.89 -10.64
CA PRO A 318 -4.36 34.95 -11.43
C PRO A 318 -4.16 35.47 -12.86
N ARG A 319 -3.54 36.63 -13.01
CA ARG A 319 -3.19 37.19 -14.31
C ARG A 319 -2.01 36.43 -14.88
N PRO A 320 -2.11 35.88 -16.10
CA PRO A 320 -0.99 35.19 -16.73
C PRO A 320 0.12 36.19 -17.01
N VAL A 321 1.35 35.88 -16.58
CA VAL A 321 2.53 36.71 -16.85
C VAL A 321 3.25 36.17 -18.10
N PHE A 322 3.53 34.86 -18.13
CA PHE A 322 4.15 34.19 -19.26
C PHE A 322 3.85 32.68 -19.24
N ASP A 323 3.92 32.07 -20.42
CA ASP A 323 3.75 30.64 -20.63
C ASP A 323 5.11 29.97 -20.85
N VAL A 324 5.37 28.88 -20.11
CA VAL A 324 6.59 28.08 -20.27
C VAL A 324 6.20 26.65 -20.62
N PRO A 325 6.69 26.07 -21.73
CA PRO A 325 6.55 24.65 -21.96
C PRO A 325 7.44 23.89 -20.97
N ILE A 326 6.84 23.02 -20.15
CA ILE A 326 7.57 22.23 -19.16
C ILE A 326 7.35 20.74 -19.45
N GLN A 327 8.46 20.03 -19.55
CA GLN A 327 8.49 18.57 -19.61
C GLN A 327 8.31 17.97 -18.21
N ALA A 328 7.56 16.87 -18.12
CA ALA A 328 7.35 16.15 -16.87
C ALA A 328 8.68 15.72 -16.21
N GLU A 329 9.69 15.39 -17.01
CA GLU A 329 11.03 15.01 -16.56
C GLU A 329 11.73 16.17 -15.83
N ILE A 330 11.53 17.41 -16.25
CA ILE A 330 12.08 18.60 -15.57
C ILE A 330 11.44 18.75 -14.19
N LEU A 331 10.11 18.61 -14.10
CA LEU A 331 9.40 18.64 -12.81
C LEU A 331 9.85 17.51 -11.89
N ALA A 332 10.12 16.33 -12.44
CA ALA A 332 10.63 15.18 -11.70
C ALA A 332 12.05 15.43 -11.16
N ILE A 333 12.94 16.07 -11.93
CA ILE A 333 14.27 16.48 -11.43
C ILE A 333 14.14 17.48 -10.29
N VAL A 334 13.29 18.50 -10.44
CA VAL A 334 13.04 19.49 -9.38
C VAL A 334 12.50 18.82 -8.13
N ALA A 335 11.49 17.96 -8.26
CA ALA A 335 10.94 17.18 -7.16
C ALA A 335 12.00 16.28 -6.49
N LEU A 336 12.86 15.63 -7.28
CA LEU A 336 13.96 14.82 -6.76
C LEU A 336 14.91 15.64 -5.89
N LEU A 337 15.29 16.85 -6.34
CA LEU A 337 16.15 17.76 -5.59
C LEU A 337 15.49 18.25 -4.30
N LEU A 338 14.21 18.60 -4.33
CA LEU A 338 13.46 19.01 -3.15
C LEU A 338 13.31 17.87 -2.13
N LEU A 339 13.09 16.65 -2.61
CA LEU A 339 12.89 15.46 -1.78
C LEU A 339 14.19 14.79 -1.32
N ALA A 340 15.34 15.15 -1.91
CA ALA A 340 16.66 14.65 -1.50
C ALA A 340 16.99 14.99 -0.04
N GLY A 341 16.63 16.19 0.43
CA GLY A 341 16.82 16.60 1.82
C GLY A 341 16.03 15.73 2.81
N PRO A 342 14.69 15.64 2.68
CA PRO A 342 13.86 14.73 3.47
C PRO A 342 14.31 13.27 3.40
N ALA A 343 14.66 12.76 2.22
CA ALA A 343 15.17 11.40 2.06
C ALA A 343 16.50 11.18 2.80
N TYR A 344 17.40 12.16 2.75
CA TYR A 344 18.66 12.13 3.50
C TYR A 344 18.41 12.12 5.02
N LEU A 345 17.47 12.93 5.51
CA LEU A 345 17.08 12.94 6.93
C LEU A 345 16.49 11.60 7.36
N ALA A 346 15.63 10.99 6.55
CA ALA A 346 15.09 9.65 6.80
C ALA A 346 16.21 8.59 6.83
N ALA A 347 17.15 8.64 5.87
CA ALA A 347 18.29 7.72 5.79
C ALA A 347 19.27 7.86 6.97
N ARG A 348 19.43 9.08 7.51
CA ARG A 348 20.36 9.41 8.60
C ARG A 348 19.70 9.49 9.97
N ALA A 349 18.43 9.15 10.09
CA ALA A 349 17.74 9.08 11.37
C ALA A 349 18.54 8.21 12.36
N ARG A 350 18.66 8.68 13.60
CA ARG A 350 19.42 8.03 14.68
C ARG A 350 18.55 7.35 15.71
N ASP A 351 17.30 7.78 15.83
CA ASP A 351 16.35 7.30 16.82
C ASP A 351 15.20 6.55 16.11
N PRO A 352 15.08 5.22 16.32
CA PRO A 352 14.02 4.41 15.74
C PRO A 352 12.60 4.86 16.12
N ARG A 353 12.38 5.34 17.35
CA ARG A 353 11.04 5.78 17.80
C ARG A 353 10.63 7.07 17.13
N ARG A 354 11.54 8.03 17.03
CA ARG A 354 11.29 9.27 16.27
C ARG A 354 11.05 8.97 14.78
N TRP A 355 11.75 7.98 14.23
CA TRP A 355 11.51 7.54 12.85
C TRP A 355 10.10 6.97 12.68
N VAL A 356 9.62 6.13 13.60
CA VAL A 356 8.24 5.60 13.60
C VAL A 356 7.22 6.73 13.68
N ILE A 357 7.41 7.70 14.59
CA ILE A 357 6.53 8.87 14.70
C ILE A 357 6.51 9.66 13.38
N GLY A 358 7.67 9.88 12.76
CA GLY A 358 7.79 10.58 11.49
C GLY A 358 7.04 9.86 10.37
N MET A 359 7.13 8.53 10.29
CA MET A 359 6.41 7.73 9.31
C MET A 359 4.89 7.79 9.52
N ILE A 360 4.41 7.65 10.77
CA ILE A 360 2.97 7.77 11.08
C ILE A 360 2.47 9.18 10.76
N GLY A 361 3.25 10.21 11.12
CA GLY A 361 2.95 11.59 10.78
C GLY A 361 2.86 11.82 9.26
N ALA A 362 3.76 11.21 8.48
CA ALA A 362 3.71 11.26 7.02
C ALA A 362 2.47 10.55 6.46
N ALA A 363 2.05 9.41 7.02
CA ALA A 363 0.84 8.73 6.61
C ALA A 363 -0.43 9.55 6.92
N ILE A 364 -0.49 10.19 8.09
CA ILE A 364 -1.59 11.10 8.47
C ILE A 364 -1.62 12.33 7.55
N LEU A 365 -0.47 12.93 7.29
CA LEU A 365 -0.36 14.07 6.38
C LEU A 365 -0.81 13.69 4.97
N PHE A 366 -0.39 12.53 4.46
CA PHE A 366 -0.83 12.04 3.16
C PHE A 366 -2.34 11.90 3.11
N PHE A 367 -2.95 11.27 4.13
CA PHE A 367 -4.41 11.14 4.21
C PHE A 367 -5.11 12.51 4.20
N ALA A 368 -4.64 13.46 5.00
CA ALA A 368 -5.24 14.80 5.06
C ALA A 368 -5.12 15.54 3.71
N LEU A 369 -3.97 15.44 3.05
CA LEU A 369 -3.75 16.02 1.72
C LEU A 369 -4.63 15.35 0.66
N TRP A 370 -4.74 14.02 0.66
CA TRP A 370 -5.53 13.29 -0.34
C TRP A 370 -7.02 13.19 -0.05
N TYR A 371 -7.49 13.62 1.13
CA TYR A 371 -8.88 13.54 1.56
C TYR A 371 -9.89 14.05 0.52
N PRO A 372 -9.64 15.16 -0.21
CA PRO A 372 -10.55 15.60 -1.27
C PRO A 372 -10.78 14.55 -2.38
N ASN A 373 -9.74 13.83 -2.79
CA ASN A 373 -9.84 12.77 -3.80
C ASN A 373 -10.43 11.46 -3.26
N LEU A 374 -10.46 11.28 -1.94
CA LEU A 374 -11.11 10.12 -1.31
C LEU A 374 -12.61 10.33 -1.14
N THR A 375 -13.05 11.59 -1.11
CA THR A 375 -14.44 11.97 -0.78
C THR A 375 -15.18 12.65 -1.91
N GLY A 376 -14.51 12.97 -3.02
CA GLY A 376 -15.12 13.69 -4.13
C GLY A 376 -15.35 15.17 -3.86
N LEU A 377 -14.61 15.78 -2.92
CA LEU A 377 -14.72 17.21 -2.65
C LEU A 377 -14.32 18.00 -3.90
N PRO A 378 -15.15 18.93 -4.39
CA PRO A 378 -14.82 19.74 -5.56
C PRO A 378 -13.56 20.57 -5.32
N LEU A 379 -12.58 20.42 -6.21
CA LEU A 379 -11.34 21.19 -6.22
C LEU A 379 -11.22 21.95 -7.53
N PRO A 380 -10.49 23.09 -7.57
CA PRO A 380 -10.12 23.72 -8.83
C PRO A 380 -9.46 22.70 -9.77
N ASN A 381 -9.80 22.75 -11.05
CA ASN A 381 -9.32 21.76 -12.04
C ASN A 381 -7.79 21.59 -12.00
N THR A 382 -7.04 22.68 -11.86
CA THR A 382 -5.57 22.65 -11.76
C THR A 382 -5.08 21.86 -10.55
N VAL A 383 -5.77 21.99 -9.42
CA VAL A 383 -5.46 21.29 -8.17
C VAL A 383 -5.81 19.82 -8.31
N ALA A 384 -7.03 19.49 -8.77
CA ALA A 384 -7.45 18.10 -9.00
C ALA A 384 -6.49 17.33 -9.92
N GLN A 385 -6.07 17.96 -11.02
CA GLN A 385 -5.11 17.36 -11.96
C GLN A 385 -3.71 17.14 -11.34
N ALA A 386 -3.30 17.96 -10.37
CA ALA A 386 -2.02 17.77 -9.68
C ALA A 386 -2.00 16.48 -8.85
N TYR A 387 -3.13 16.07 -8.26
CA TYR A 387 -3.22 14.81 -7.51
C TYR A 387 -2.99 13.58 -8.40
N LEU A 388 -3.44 13.64 -9.65
CA LEU A 388 -3.22 12.60 -10.66
C LEU A 388 -1.76 12.52 -11.12
N GLY A 389 -1.00 13.59 -10.90
CA GLY A 389 0.39 13.71 -11.31
C GLY A 389 1.40 13.12 -10.32
N LEU A 390 0.98 12.60 -9.16
CA LEU A 390 1.92 12.10 -8.16
C LEU A 390 2.77 10.94 -8.70
N LEU A 391 2.13 9.97 -9.37
CA LEU A 391 2.79 8.87 -10.04
C LEU A 391 2.45 8.88 -11.55
N PRO A 392 3.39 8.50 -12.42
CA PRO A 392 3.14 8.50 -13.88
C PRO A 392 2.02 7.55 -14.30
N THR A 393 1.68 6.57 -13.47
CA THR A 393 0.61 5.59 -13.72
C THR A 393 -0.76 6.02 -13.20
N TRP A 394 -0.88 7.14 -12.49
CA TRP A 394 -2.15 7.60 -11.92
C TRP A 394 -2.98 8.41 -12.90
N ASN A 395 -2.32 9.05 -13.85
CA ASN A 395 -2.96 9.74 -14.96
C ASN A 395 -2.94 8.86 -16.20
N TYR A 396 -4.07 8.20 -16.47
CA TYR A 396 -4.30 7.47 -17.71
C TYR A 396 -5.61 7.96 -18.32
N ASP A 397 -5.69 7.92 -19.65
CA ASP A 397 -6.87 8.40 -20.36
C ASP A 397 -8.11 7.61 -19.90
N PHE A 398 -9.14 8.33 -19.47
CA PHE A 398 -10.42 7.76 -19.08
C PHE A 398 -11.08 7.16 -20.32
N GLN A 399 -10.85 5.87 -20.57
CA GLN A 399 -11.37 5.19 -21.75
C GLN A 399 -12.05 3.87 -21.36
N PHE A 400 -13.36 3.78 -21.59
CA PHE A 400 -14.09 2.51 -21.62
C PHE A 400 -13.83 1.77 -22.94
N ALA A 401 -12.56 1.58 -23.33
CA ALA A 401 -12.24 0.78 -24.51
C ALA A 401 -12.29 -0.70 -24.15
N VAL A 402 -13.20 -1.41 -24.83
CA VAL A 402 -13.29 -2.87 -24.88
C VAL A 402 -12.25 -3.36 -25.89
N ASN A 403 -11.20 -4.02 -25.44
CA ASN A 403 -10.27 -4.77 -26.25
C ASN A 403 -10.95 -6.12 -26.49
N LEU A 404 -11.00 -6.45 -27.78
CA LEU A 404 -11.64 -7.62 -28.34
C LEU A 404 -10.59 -8.68 -28.66
N ASP A 405 -9.38 -8.55 -28.12
CA ASP A 405 -8.30 -9.50 -28.35
C ASP A 405 -8.76 -10.86 -27.82
N PRO A 406 -8.66 -11.90 -28.65
CA PRO A 406 -9.02 -13.24 -28.24
C PRO A 406 -8.16 -13.66 -27.04
N ALA A 407 -8.77 -14.39 -26.12
CA ALA A 407 -8.06 -14.98 -25.00
C ALA A 407 -6.83 -15.75 -25.51
N SER A 408 -5.68 -15.57 -24.86
CA SER A 408 -4.60 -16.52 -25.08
C SER A 408 -5.11 -17.89 -24.64
N GLY A 409 -5.24 -18.83 -25.57
CA GLY A 409 -5.64 -20.21 -25.27
C GLY A 409 -4.58 -20.87 -24.41
N ARG A 410 -4.65 -20.65 -23.09
CA ARG A 410 -3.80 -21.31 -22.11
C ARG A 410 -4.58 -22.45 -21.51
N ASP A 411 -4.06 -23.65 -21.74
CA ASP A 411 -4.60 -24.88 -21.23
C ASP A 411 -4.72 -24.82 -19.69
N PHE A 412 -5.91 -25.09 -19.17
CA PHE A 412 -6.18 -25.14 -17.74
C PHE A 412 -5.31 -26.21 -17.05
N PHE A 413 -4.86 -27.24 -17.76
CA PHE A 413 -3.88 -28.24 -17.28
C PHE A 413 -2.47 -28.02 -17.83
N GLY A 414 -2.23 -26.88 -18.47
CA GLY A 414 -0.92 -26.51 -18.98
C GLY A 414 0.15 -26.53 -17.89
N ILE A 415 1.38 -26.77 -18.29
CA ILE A 415 2.55 -26.89 -17.39
C ILE A 415 2.64 -25.72 -16.41
N GLY A 416 2.30 -24.49 -16.83
CA GLY A 416 2.29 -23.31 -15.95
C GLY A 416 1.23 -23.39 -14.83
N THR A 417 0.05 -23.93 -15.12
CA THR A 417 -1.01 -24.15 -14.11
C THR A 417 -0.59 -25.19 -13.10
N VAL A 418 -0.12 -26.34 -13.59
CA VAL A 418 0.35 -27.43 -12.74
C VAL A 418 1.55 -26.98 -11.90
N ALA A 419 2.47 -26.19 -12.48
CA ALA A 419 3.60 -25.63 -11.75
C ALA A 419 3.16 -24.66 -10.63
N ILE A 420 2.15 -23.81 -10.86
CA ILE A 420 1.62 -22.91 -9.84
C ILE A 420 0.87 -23.69 -8.75
N ALA A 421 0.02 -24.65 -9.13
CA ALA A 421 -0.68 -25.51 -8.17
C ALA A 421 0.32 -26.32 -7.32
N ALA A 422 1.35 -26.87 -7.96
CA ALA A 422 2.45 -27.56 -7.27
C ALA A 422 3.26 -26.61 -6.39
N ALA A 423 3.52 -25.38 -6.83
CA ALA A 423 4.22 -24.37 -6.01
C ALA A 423 3.39 -23.98 -4.79
N VAL A 424 2.06 -23.80 -4.93
CA VAL A 424 1.16 -23.53 -3.80
C VAL A 424 1.09 -24.73 -2.86
N ALA A 425 0.93 -25.95 -3.38
CA ALA A 425 0.92 -27.17 -2.58
C ALA A 425 2.26 -27.40 -1.87
N ALA A 426 3.37 -27.14 -2.55
CA ALA A 426 4.71 -27.18 -1.98
C ALA A 426 4.88 -26.10 -0.90
N LEU A 427 4.38 -24.88 -1.11
CA LEU A 427 4.42 -23.83 -0.10
C LEU A 427 3.62 -24.23 1.14
N VAL A 428 2.43 -24.82 0.97
CA VAL A 428 1.62 -25.37 2.07
C VAL A 428 2.38 -26.48 2.79
N LEU A 429 2.93 -27.46 2.07
CA LEU A 429 3.68 -28.57 2.65
C LEU A 429 4.93 -28.11 3.39
N VAL A 430 5.73 -27.25 2.77
CA VAL A 430 6.92 -26.64 3.38
C VAL A 430 6.52 -25.89 4.64
N THR A 431 5.40 -25.18 4.64
CA THR A 431 4.90 -24.49 5.83
C THR A 431 4.48 -25.46 6.93
N MET A 432 3.81 -26.56 6.58
CA MET A 432 3.43 -27.61 7.53
C MET A 432 4.66 -28.30 8.14
N VAL A 433 5.64 -28.64 7.32
CA VAL A 433 6.92 -29.26 7.74
C VAL A 433 7.76 -28.30 8.56
N ALA A 434 7.86 -27.04 8.15
CA ALA A 434 8.49 -25.97 8.92
C ALA A 434 7.81 -25.86 10.29
N ALA A 435 6.49 -25.68 10.35
CA ALA A 435 5.76 -25.60 11.61
C ALA A 435 5.94 -26.85 12.51
N ARG A 436 5.99 -28.07 11.93
CA ARG A 436 6.23 -29.31 12.68
C ARG A 436 7.66 -29.40 13.20
N SER A 437 8.66 -29.15 12.36
CA SER A 437 10.08 -29.16 12.74
C SER A 437 10.38 -28.11 13.81
N TRP A 438 9.74 -26.94 13.71
CA TRP A 438 9.86 -25.84 14.64
C TRP A 438 9.29 -26.17 16.02
N ARG A 439 8.13 -26.83 16.06
CA ARG A 439 7.55 -27.35 17.31
C ARG A 439 8.45 -28.40 17.96
N GLY A 440 9.04 -29.30 17.15
CA GLY A 440 10.00 -30.30 17.64
C GLY A 440 11.29 -29.68 18.20
N ALA A 441 11.82 -28.64 17.56
CA ALA A 441 13.01 -27.93 18.02
C ALA A 441 12.75 -27.15 19.33
N ARG A 442 11.59 -26.51 19.48
CA ARG A 442 11.20 -25.85 20.74
C ARG A 442 11.00 -26.83 21.89
N ALA A 443 10.41 -28.00 21.61
CA ALA A 443 10.25 -29.05 22.62
C ALA A 443 11.62 -29.57 23.11
N ARG A 444 12.55 -29.83 22.18
CA ARG A 444 13.91 -30.26 22.54
C ARG A 444 14.74 -29.17 23.24
N GLY A 445 14.57 -27.91 22.86
CA GLY A 445 15.24 -26.79 23.54
C GLY A 445 14.73 -26.54 24.96
N ALA A 446 13.47 -26.89 25.25
CA ALA A 446 12.91 -26.84 26.61
C ALA A 446 13.30 -28.05 27.48
N GLU A 447 13.71 -29.18 26.86
CA GLU A 447 14.23 -30.37 27.56
C GLU A 447 15.72 -30.26 27.93
N ILE A 448 16.47 -29.33 27.31
CA ILE A 448 17.93 -29.15 27.53
C ILE A 448 18.25 -28.03 28.54
N ASP A 449 17.27 -27.60 29.35
CA ASP A 449 17.55 -26.83 30.56
C ASP A 449 17.32 -27.65 31.85
N PRO A 450 18.14 -28.69 32.13
CA PRO A 450 18.32 -29.19 33.47
C PRO A 450 19.65 -28.65 34.04
N ILE A 451 19.52 -27.81 35.07
CA ILE A 451 20.49 -27.55 36.17
C ILE A 451 21.42 -26.32 36.02
N GLY A 452 21.26 -25.38 36.98
CA GLY A 452 22.23 -24.38 37.46
C GLY A 452 21.70 -22.93 37.32
N ASP A 453 21.27 -22.19 38.33
CA ASP A 453 21.67 -22.18 39.74
C ASP A 453 20.53 -21.72 40.68
N THR A 454 20.54 -22.33 41.87
CA THR A 454 19.90 -21.88 43.10
C THR A 454 20.73 -20.81 43.81
N VAL A 455 20.02 -19.87 44.46
CA VAL A 455 20.46 -18.80 45.40
C VAL A 455 20.90 -17.48 44.77
#